data_AF-A0A4Y3TTX5-F1
#
_entry.id   AF-A0A4Y3TTX5-F1
#
_cell.length_a   1.000
_cell.length_b   1.000
_cell.length_c   1.000
_cell.angle_alpha   90.00
_cell.angle_beta   90.00
_cell.angle_gamma   90.00
#
_symmetry.space_group_name_H-M   'P 1'
#
loop_
_entity.id
_entity.type
_entity.pdbx_description
1 polymer ?
#
loop_
_entity_poly.entity_id
_entity_poly.type
_entity_poly.pdbx_seq_one_letter_code
_entity_poly.pdbx_strand_id
1 'polypeptide(L)'
;MTSQPFHGFEGSYMGDATRLNAGSVMECKICWSLYDPAQGCETWQVPPGTPFTALPESWRCPTCDAPKEQFMVVHELSPQVSTATAAPTQAPQSATTSCEDGTAPDSAAAPASGQDALPPAALFARQLETTFRDIHANQMRGVPIVNAALNVKAVGFQERDGHILGVLITPWFMNLVQAPLPEDVGGPTRVSGEKVLLSFPSGDYEFTAVNRDQAGSLPPYLACSLFSPMFDFTTMLQAIETAQAALVGLMDPTLNPAYRPAPASDTAVPARAGRRALLTGSQSAQDTAR
;
A
#
# COMPACT_ATOMS: atom_id res chain seq x y z
N MET A 1 41.26 17.89 9.77
CA MET A 1 39.88 17.73 9.25
C MET A 1 39.68 16.25 9.01
N THR A 2 39.25 15.52 10.03
CA THR A 2 39.05 14.07 9.95
C THR A 2 37.62 13.85 9.51
N SER A 3 37.44 13.44 8.25
CA SER A 3 36.14 13.13 7.66
C SER A 3 35.45 12.05 8.50
N GLN A 4 34.29 12.39 9.07
CA GLN A 4 33.41 11.40 9.68
C GLN A 4 32.90 10.46 8.58
N PRO A 5 32.85 9.14 8.81
CA PRO A 5 32.13 8.25 7.92
C PRO A 5 30.64 8.62 7.96
N PHE A 6 30.08 8.91 6.79
CA PHE A 6 28.63 9.08 6.63
C PHE A 6 27.95 7.80 7.13
N HIS A 7 27.29 7.87 8.28
CA HIS A 7 26.30 6.89 8.68
C HIS A 7 25.08 7.13 7.79
N GLY A 8 25.05 6.41 6.67
CA GLY A 8 23.98 6.48 5.67
C GLY A 8 22.62 6.21 6.30
N PHE A 9 21.65 7.04 5.94
CA PHE A 9 20.24 6.91 6.29
C PHE A 9 19.74 5.49 5.99
N GLU A 10 19.41 4.78 7.07
CA GLU A 10 19.14 3.35 7.18
C GLU A 10 18.19 2.80 6.07
N GLY A 11 18.72 1.95 5.19
CA GLY A 11 17.92 1.02 4.37
C GLY A 11 17.02 0.15 5.26
N SER A 12 15.90 -0.40 4.75
CA SER A 12 14.97 -1.20 5.59
C SER A 12 15.56 -2.54 6.05
N TYR A 13 16.72 -2.94 5.52
CA TYR A 13 17.53 -4.07 5.98
C TYR A 13 18.81 -3.65 6.73
N MET A 14 18.95 -2.36 7.06
CA MET A 14 20.13 -1.78 7.74
C MET A 14 21.48 -2.06 7.06
N GLY A 15 21.49 -2.31 5.75
CA GLY A 15 22.69 -2.70 5.01
C GLY A 15 23.12 -4.16 5.25
N ASP A 16 22.39 -4.92 6.08
CA ASP A 16 22.66 -6.32 6.35
C ASP A 16 21.97 -7.23 5.32
N ALA A 17 22.72 -7.57 4.28
CA ALA A 17 22.28 -8.49 3.22
C ALA A 17 21.95 -9.91 3.73
N THR A 18 22.40 -10.30 4.92
CA THR A 18 22.12 -11.63 5.49
C THR A 18 20.66 -11.79 5.94
N ARG A 19 19.94 -10.68 6.08
CA ARG A 19 18.51 -10.65 6.45
C ARG A 19 17.57 -10.83 5.26
N LEU A 20 18.11 -10.87 4.03
CA LEU A 20 17.33 -11.01 2.81
C LEU A 20 17.28 -12.47 2.36
N ASN A 21 16.09 -12.96 2.03
CA ASN A 21 15.93 -14.25 1.36
C ASN A 21 16.27 -14.09 -0.13
N ALA A 22 16.68 -15.18 -0.79
CA ALA A 22 17.03 -15.19 -2.21
C ALA A 22 15.89 -14.69 -3.11
N GLY A 23 14.63 -14.94 -2.75
CA GLY A 23 13.48 -14.41 -3.48
C GLY A 23 12.82 -13.19 -2.83
N SER A 24 13.53 -12.46 -1.96
CA SER A 24 13.02 -11.18 -1.43
C SER A 24 12.84 -10.17 -2.56
N VAL A 25 11.61 -9.70 -2.74
CA VAL A 25 11.28 -8.61 -3.66
C VAL A 25 11.65 -7.28 -3.00
N MET A 26 12.32 -6.41 -3.76
CA MET A 26 12.89 -5.17 -3.24
C MET A 26 12.28 -3.96 -3.93
N GLU A 27 11.80 -2.99 -3.17
CA GLU A 27 11.26 -1.74 -3.70
C GLU A 27 12.28 -0.61 -3.53
N CYS A 28 12.58 0.15 -4.60
CA CYS A 28 13.43 1.33 -4.49
C CYS A 28 12.73 2.46 -3.73
N LYS A 29 13.30 3.01 -2.65
CA LYS A 29 12.71 4.15 -1.91
C LYS A 29 12.62 5.44 -2.72
N ILE A 30 13.39 5.57 -3.80
CA ILE A 30 13.48 6.79 -4.60
C ILE A 30 12.40 6.83 -5.70
N CYS A 31 12.21 5.72 -6.42
CA CYS A 31 11.26 5.66 -7.55
C CYS A 31 10.25 4.52 -7.47
N TRP A 32 10.33 3.69 -6.43
CA TRP A 32 9.46 2.54 -6.15
C TRP A 32 9.39 1.46 -7.22
N SER A 33 10.40 1.41 -8.09
CA SER A 33 10.58 0.26 -8.96
C SER A 33 10.87 -0.98 -8.13
N LEU A 34 10.15 -2.05 -8.43
CA LEU A 34 10.37 -3.35 -7.83
C LEU A 34 11.50 -4.08 -8.57
N TYR A 35 12.45 -4.60 -7.82
CA TYR A 35 13.33 -5.66 -8.25
C TYR A 35 12.76 -6.97 -7.75
N ASP A 36 12.32 -7.81 -8.68
CA ASP A 36 11.87 -9.17 -8.43
C ASP A 36 12.98 -10.13 -8.86
N PRO A 37 13.58 -10.90 -7.92
CA PRO A 37 14.56 -11.92 -8.24
C PRO A 37 14.08 -12.91 -9.30
N ALA A 38 12.78 -13.25 -9.36
CA ALA A 38 12.23 -14.15 -10.35
C ALA A 38 12.28 -13.59 -11.78
N GLN A 39 12.34 -12.26 -11.93
CA GLN A 39 12.39 -11.59 -13.23
C GLN A 39 13.79 -11.08 -13.60
N GLY A 40 14.63 -10.79 -12.61
CA GLY A 40 15.94 -10.20 -12.84
C GLY A 40 15.86 -8.73 -13.25
N CYS A 41 16.79 -8.28 -14.09
CA CYS A 41 16.83 -6.89 -14.58
C CYS A 41 17.41 -6.83 -15.99
N GLU A 42 16.55 -6.66 -17.00
CA GLU A 42 16.95 -6.60 -18.42
C GLU A 42 17.94 -5.46 -18.70
N THR A 43 17.71 -4.27 -18.14
CA THR A 43 18.56 -3.09 -18.34
C THR A 43 20.02 -3.32 -17.92
N TRP A 44 20.22 -4.06 -16.83
CA TRP A 44 21.54 -4.44 -16.33
C TRP A 44 21.97 -5.83 -16.77
N GLN A 45 21.20 -6.47 -17.67
CA GLN A 45 21.41 -7.82 -18.15
C GLN A 45 21.54 -8.85 -17.02
N VAL A 46 20.83 -8.62 -15.92
CA VAL A 46 20.75 -9.55 -14.79
C VAL A 46 19.71 -10.62 -15.10
N PRO A 47 20.09 -11.91 -15.13
CA PRO A 47 19.17 -12.98 -15.50
C PRO A 47 18.07 -13.19 -14.44
N PRO A 48 16.90 -13.71 -14.85
CA PRO A 48 15.88 -14.24 -13.94
C PRO A 48 16.45 -15.25 -12.94
N GLY A 49 15.93 -15.24 -11.72
CA GLY A 49 16.39 -16.05 -10.59
C GLY A 49 17.58 -15.49 -9.81
N THR A 50 18.11 -14.31 -10.19
CA THR A 50 19.22 -13.68 -9.45
C THR A 50 18.70 -13.03 -8.17
N PRO A 51 19.20 -13.39 -6.97
CA PRO A 51 18.80 -12.73 -5.74
C PRO A 51 19.39 -11.32 -5.63
N PHE A 52 18.71 -10.40 -4.93
CA PHE A 52 19.19 -9.02 -4.76
C PHE A 52 20.57 -8.95 -4.07
N THR A 53 20.87 -9.94 -3.22
CA THR A 53 22.17 -10.09 -2.55
C THR A 53 23.30 -10.47 -3.49
N ALA A 54 23.02 -11.12 -4.62
CA ALA A 54 24.02 -11.49 -5.62
C ALA A 54 24.27 -10.38 -6.66
N LEU A 55 23.49 -9.30 -6.65
CA LEU A 55 23.76 -8.13 -7.50
C LEU A 55 25.07 -7.45 -7.09
N PRO A 56 25.89 -6.97 -8.05
CA PRO A 56 27.10 -6.21 -7.76
C PRO A 56 26.84 -4.98 -6.89
N GLU A 57 27.83 -4.54 -6.09
CA GLU A 57 27.73 -3.29 -5.32
C GLU A 57 27.54 -2.05 -6.20
N SER A 58 28.08 -2.09 -7.42
CA SER A 58 27.93 -1.02 -8.41
C SER A 58 26.55 -1.00 -9.09
N TRP A 59 25.69 -2.00 -8.85
CA TRP A 59 24.36 -2.03 -9.43
C TRP A 59 23.53 -0.86 -8.92
N ARG A 60 22.74 -0.27 -9.83
CA ARG A 60 21.88 0.89 -9.54
C ARG A 60 20.47 0.58 -10.04
N CYS A 61 19.49 1.22 -9.42
CA CYS A 61 18.11 1.13 -9.87
C CYS A 61 18.02 1.51 -11.36
N PRO A 62 17.47 0.65 -12.23
CA PRO A 62 17.40 0.93 -13.67
C PRO A 62 16.49 2.11 -14.02
N THR A 63 15.65 2.56 -13.08
CA THR A 63 14.69 3.64 -13.29
C THR A 63 15.20 5.00 -12.82
N CYS A 64 15.92 5.07 -11.70
CA CYS A 64 16.31 6.35 -11.09
C CYS A 64 17.78 6.44 -10.68
N ASP A 65 18.59 5.44 -11.01
CA ASP A 65 20.01 5.36 -10.66
C ASP A 65 20.32 5.38 -9.15
N ALA A 66 19.31 5.14 -8.30
CA ALA A 66 19.53 5.01 -6.86
C ALA A 66 20.38 3.78 -6.52
N PRO A 67 21.28 3.87 -5.52
CA PRO A 67 22.12 2.75 -5.14
C PRO A 67 21.33 1.69 -4.33
N LYS A 68 21.88 0.48 -4.19
CA LYS A 68 21.19 -0.69 -3.57
C LYS A 68 20.70 -0.44 -2.15
N GLU A 69 21.35 0.45 -1.40
CA GLU A 69 21.01 0.77 -0.01
C GLU A 69 19.69 1.54 0.10
N GLN A 70 19.24 2.14 -1.01
CA GLN A 70 17.95 2.81 -1.11
C GLN A 70 16.79 1.83 -1.32
N PHE A 71 17.00 0.51 -1.28
CA PHE A 71 15.90 -0.45 -1.43
C PHE A 71 15.33 -0.88 -0.08
N MET A 72 14.04 -1.21 -0.07
CA MET A 72 13.31 -1.75 1.08
C MET A 72 12.69 -3.11 0.73
N VAL A 73 12.59 -3.99 1.72
CA VAL A 73 11.99 -5.31 1.54
C VAL A 73 10.48 -5.17 1.47
N VAL A 74 9.86 -5.75 0.45
CA VAL A 74 8.41 -5.88 0.39
C VAL A 74 8.01 -7.19 1.06
N HIS A 75 7.34 -7.10 2.21
CA HIS A 75 7.08 -8.24 3.11
C HIS A 75 6.03 -9.24 2.63
N GLU A 76 5.46 -9.09 1.43
CA GLU A 76 4.37 -9.96 0.96
C GLU A 76 4.80 -11.06 -0.02
N LEU A 77 6.08 -11.40 -0.14
CA LEU A 77 6.48 -12.65 -0.80
C LEU A 77 7.64 -13.31 -0.06
N SER A 78 7.32 -14.29 0.80
CA SER A 78 8.31 -15.30 1.20
C SER A 78 8.17 -16.54 0.30
N PRO A 79 9.22 -16.93 -0.42
CA PRO A 79 9.28 -18.12 -1.25
C PRO A 79 9.68 -19.34 -0.42
N GLN A 80 9.02 -20.48 -0.64
CA GLN A 80 9.50 -21.78 -0.18
C GLN A 80 10.30 -22.42 -1.32
N VAL A 81 11.60 -22.60 -1.09
CA VAL A 81 12.52 -23.33 -1.98
C VAL A 81 12.84 -24.69 -1.36
N SER A 82 12.99 -25.69 -2.24
CA SER A 82 13.79 -26.94 -2.12
C SER A 82 12.92 -28.20 -2.18
N THR A 83 13.22 -29.23 -2.98
CA THR A 83 14.55 -29.72 -3.42
C THR A 83 14.51 -30.33 -4.82
N ALA A 84 15.59 -30.10 -5.57
CA ALA A 84 15.94 -30.72 -6.84
C ALA A 84 16.13 -32.25 -6.76
N THR A 85 16.00 -32.95 -7.89
CA THR A 85 16.97 -33.98 -8.32
C THR A 85 16.91 -34.19 -9.84
N ALA A 86 18.06 -33.88 -10.45
CA ALA A 86 18.68 -34.43 -11.67
C ALA A 86 17.84 -34.82 -12.90
N ALA A 87 18.21 -34.17 -14.02
CA ALA A 87 17.97 -34.62 -15.39
C ALA A 87 18.48 -36.06 -15.64
N PRO A 88 17.92 -36.76 -16.65
CA PRO A 88 18.73 -36.86 -17.87
C PRO A 88 17.96 -36.63 -19.17
N THR A 89 18.66 -35.98 -20.10
CA THR A 89 18.68 -36.14 -21.56
C THR A 89 17.73 -37.16 -22.20
N GLN A 90 16.88 -36.69 -23.12
CA GLN A 90 16.77 -37.24 -24.49
C GLN A 90 16.01 -36.31 -25.44
N ALA A 91 16.52 -36.21 -26.67
CA ALA A 91 15.93 -35.52 -27.81
C ALA A 91 15.15 -36.52 -28.71
N PRO A 92 14.66 -36.13 -29.90
CA PRO A 92 13.28 -35.81 -30.22
C PRO A 92 12.57 -36.91 -31.02
N GLN A 93 11.23 -37.03 -30.93
CA GLN A 93 10.46 -37.79 -31.93
C GLN A 93 9.14 -37.11 -32.29
N SER A 94 8.89 -37.10 -33.59
CA SER A 94 7.85 -36.44 -34.36
C SER A 94 6.45 -37.05 -34.19
N ALA A 95 5.45 -36.20 -34.48
CA ALA A 95 4.13 -36.46 -35.08
C ALA A 95 3.55 -37.89 -35.06
N THR A 96 2.28 -38.05 -34.67
CA THR A 96 1.15 -38.33 -35.59
C THR A 96 -0.20 -38.37 -34.82
N THR A 97 -1.15 -37.59 -35.34
CA THR A 97 -2.62 -37.69 -35.42
C THR A 97 -3.38 -38.89 -34.78
N SER A 98 -4.25 -38.52 -33.84
CA SER A 98 -5.70 -38.80 -33.66
C SER A 98 -6.36 -40.20 -33.55
N CYS A 99 -7.43 -40.15 -32.74
CA CYS A 99 -8.66 -40.95 -32.64
C CYS A 99 -8.58 -42.26 -31.83
N GLU A 100 -9.31 -42.38 -30.71
CA GLU A 100 -10.69 -42.91 -30.66
C GLU A 100 -11.28 -42.91 -29.23
N ASP A 101 -12.60 -43.11 -29.22
CA ASP A 101 -13.67 -42.96 -28.23
C ASP A 101 -13.56 -43.77 -26.91
N GLY A 102 -14.21 -43.27 -25.85
CA GLY A 102 -14.96 -44.15 -24.92
C GLY A 102 -14.69 -44.09 -23.41
N THR A 103 -15.56 -43.36 -22.70
CA THR A 103 -16.21 -43.74 -21.42
C THR A 103 -15.47 -43.59 -20.08
N ALA A 104 -16.03 -42.72 -19.23
CA ALA A 104 -15.71 -42.52 -17.80
C ALA A 104 -16.12 -43.72 -16.91
N PRO A 105 -15.56 -43.86 -15.70
CA PRO A 105 -16.30 -43.34 -14.54
C PRO A 105 -15.44 -42.77 -13.38
N ASP A 106 -16.02 -41.75 -12.75
CA ASP A 106 -16.15 -41.52 -11.30
C ASP A 106 -15.07 -42.04 -10.34
N SER A 107 -14.31 -41.14 -9.70
CA SER A 107 -14.19 -41.05 -8.24
C SER A 107 -13.19 -39.98 -7.78
N ALA A 108 -13.49 -39.43 -6.62
CA ALA A 108 -12.58 -38.81 -5.65
C ALA A 108 -12.16 -37.36 -5.93
N ALA A 109 -13.06 -36.47 -5.49
CA ALA A 109 -12.78 -35.11 -5.09
C ALA A 109 -11.49 -35.01 -4.25
N ALA A 110 -10.49 -34.34 -4.81
CA ALA A 110 -9.36 -33.80 -4.07
C ALA A 110 -9.73 -32.41 -3.54
N PRO A 111 -9.42 -32.08 -2.27
CA PRO A 111 -9.83 -30.83 -1.67
C PRO A 111 -9.06 -29.65 -2.26
N ALA A 112 -9.80 -28.57 -2.55
CA ALA A 112 -9.30 -27.28 -2.96
C ALA A 112 -8.19 -26.79 -2.01
N SER A 113 -6.97 -26.68 -2.54
CA SER A 113 -5.85 -26.08 -1.84
C SER A 113 -5.91 -24.57 -2.04
N GLY A 114 -5.97 -23.84 -0.91
CA GLY A 114 -6.23 -22.40 -0.84
C GLY A 114 -5.25 -21.55 -1.64
N GLN A 115 -5.82 -20.64 -2.42
CA GLN A 115 -5.13 -19.61 -3.17
C GLN A 115 -4.92 -18.43 -2.20
N ASP A 116 -3.68 -18.15 -1.82
CA ASP A 116 -3.38 -16.89 -1.12
C ASP A 116 -3.49 -15.73 -2.12
N ALA A 117 -4.73 -15.26 -2.30
CA ALA A 117 -5.06 -14.13 -3.14
C ALA A 117 -4.51 -12.84 -2.51
N LEU A 118 -3.71 -12.07 -3.27
CA LEU A 118 -3.28 -10.73 -2.88
C LEU A 118 -4.54 -9.90 -2.51
N PRO A 119 -4.53 -9.12 -1.42
CA PRO A 119 -5.72 -8.39 -1.00
C PRO A 119 -6.24 -7.48 -2.14
N PRO A 120 -7.57 -7.41 -2.36
CA PRO A 120 -8.19 -6.56 -3.37
C PRO A 120 -7.63 -5.14 -3.46
N ALA A 121 -7.35 -4.49 -2.32
CA ALA A 121 -6.76 -3.14 -2.31
C ALA A 121 -5.37 -3.09 -2.97
N ALA A 122 -4.51 -4.08 -2.73
CA ALA A 122 -3.17 -4.14 -3.32
C ALA A 122 -3.21 -4.44 -4.82
N LEU A 123 -4.15 -5.30 -5.26
CA LEU A 123 -4.38 -5.54 -6.69
C LEU A 123 -4.84 -4.26 -7.41
N PHE A 124 -5.80 -3.54 -6.83
CA PHE A 124 -6.29 -2.28 -7.38
C PHE A 124 -5.18 -1.22 -7.45
N ALA A 125 -4.40 -1.07 -6.38
CA ALA A 125 -3.26 -0.16 -6.35
C ALA A 125 -2.25 -0.43 -7.48
N ARG A 126 -1.89 -1.71 -7.70
CA ARG A 126 -0.97 -2.11 -8.79
C ARG A 126 -1.55 -1.85 -10.18
N GLN A 127 -2.84 -2.08 -10.39
CA GLN A 127 -3.53 -1.77 -11.64
C GLN A 127 -3.49 -0.26 -11.89
N LEU A 128 -3.82 0.54 -10.87
CA LEU A 128 -3.83 1.99 -10.93
C LEU A 128 -2.45 2.55 -11.30
N GLU A 129 -1.39 2.09 -10.62
CA GLU A 129 -0.02 2.48 -10.96
C GLU A 129 0.40 2.09 -12.37
N THR A 130 0.01 0.91 -12.82
CA THR A 130 0.33 0.43 -14.18
C THR A 130 -0.33 1.33 -15.21
N THR A 131 -1.64 1.56 -15.12
CA THR A 131 -2.35 2.42 -16.05
C THR A 131 -1.80 3.85 -16.04
N PHE A 132 -1.56 4.44 -14.87
CA PHE A 132 -1.09 5.83 -14.81
C PHE A 132 0.37 5.99 -15.22
N ARG A 133 1.22 4.97 -15.04
CA ARG A 133 2.57 4.95 -15.65
C ARG A 133 2.49 4.92 -17.17
N ASP A 134 1.58 4.14 -17.74
CA ASP A 134 1.37 4.12 -19.19
C ASP A 134 0.85 5.47 -19.71
N ILE A 135 -0.06 6.13 -18.98
CA ILE A 135 -0.52 7.48 -19.30
C ILE A 135 0.64 8.47 -19.23
N HIS A 136 1.49 8.37 -18.22
CA HIS A 136 2.67 9.23 -18.08
C HIS A 136 3.62 9.07 -19.27
N ALA A 137 3.93 7.83 -19.63
CA ALA A 137 4.87 7.51 -20.71
C ALA A 137 4.35 7.92 -22.10
N ASN A 138 3.04 7.76 -22.35
CA ASN A 138 2.47 7.88 -23.70
C ASN A 138 1.72 9.19 -23.95
N GLN A 139 0.99 9.71 -22.96
CA GLN A 139 0.06 10.84 -23.17
C GLN A 139 0.58 12.14 -22.53
N MET A 140 1.19 12.05 -21.34
CA MET A 140 1.60 13.23 -20.58
C MET A 140 3.05 13.66 -20.83
N ARG A 141 3.80 12.91 -21.64
CA ARG A 141 5.20 13.21 -21.92
C ARG A 141 5.35 14.58 -22.60
N GLY A 142 6.12 15.47 -21.98
CA GLY A 142 6.41 16.81 -22.51
C GLY A 142 5.31 17.85 -22.27
N VAL A 143 4.24 17.51 -21.54
CA VAL A 143 3.23 18.49 -21.14
C VAL A 143 3.79 19.36 -20.01
N PRO A 144 3.68 20.70 -20.07
CA PRO A 144 4.29 21.60 -19.09
C PRO A 144 3.89 21.37 -17.63
N ILE A 145 2.72 20.77 -17.38
CA ILE A 145 2.20 20.48 -16.03
C ILE A 145 2.92 19.31 -15.33
N VAL A 146 3.73 18.53 -16.06
CA VAL A 146 4.41 17.36 -15.54
C VAL A 146 5.63 17.75 -14.74
N ASN A 147 5.62 17.40 -13.45
CA ASN A 147 6.79 17.52 -12.59
C ASN A 147 7.72 16.31 -12.79
N ALA A 148 8.85 16.53 -13.48
CA ALA A 148 9.83 15.49 -13.79
C ALA A 148 10.55 14.91 -12.55
N ALA A 149 10.49 15.57 -11.40
CA ALA A 149 11.03 15.03 -10.15
C ALA A 149 10.14 13.92 -9.57
N LEU A 150 8.92 13.74 -10.11
CA LEU A 150 7.94 12.83 -9.59
C LEU A 150 7.66 11.63 -10.50
N ASN A 151 7.12 10.58 -9.90
CA ASN A 151 6.64 9.35 -10.53
C ASN A 151 5.17 9.09 -10.15
N VAL A 152 4.63 7.98 -10.65
CA VAL A 152 3.29 7.51 -10.28
C VAL A 152 3.39 6.55 -9.11
N LYS A 153 2.50 6.68 -8.10
CA LYS A 153 2.41 5.76 -6.94
C LYS A 153 1.07 5.77 -6.27
N ALA A 154 0.66 4.58 -5.87
CA ALA A 154 -0.46 4.34 -4.98
C ALA A 154 0.02 4.29 -3.53
N VAL A 155 -0.53 5.14 -2.68
CA VAL A 155 -0.15 5.29 -1.27
C VAL A 155 -1.33 4.93 -0.36
N GLY A 156 -1.09 4.03 0.59
CA GLY A 156 -2.01 3.75 1.69
C GLY A 156 -3.33 3.08 1.31
N PHE A 157 -3.37 2.36 0.18
CA PHE A 157 -4.56 1.65 -0.28
C PHE A 157 -4.95 0.54 0.70
N GLN A 158 -6.15 0.64 1.25
CA GLN A 158 -6.70 -0.30 2.24
C GLN A 158 -8.20 -0.51 2.01
N GLU A 159 -8.69 -1.67 2.44
CA GLU A 159 -10.12 -2.01 2.43
C GLU A 159 -10.76 -1.49 3.71
N ARG A 160 -11.80 -0.68 3.58
CA ARG A 160 -12.50 -0.01 4.67
C ARG A 160 -13.97 0.11 4.33
N ASP A 161 -14.85 -0.26 5.24
CA ASP A 161 -16.31 -0.06 5.12
C ASP A 161 -16.87 -0.44 3.73
N GLY A 162 -16.43 -1.59 3.19
CA GLY A 162 -16.88 -2.11 1.88
C GLY A 162 -16.26 -1.42 0.65
N HIS A 163 -15.27 -0.56 0.83
CA HIS A 163 -14.59 0.15 -0.26
C HIS A 163 -13.07 0.12 -0.10
N ILE A 164 -12.36 0.27 -1.20
CA ILE A 164 -10.92 0.48 -1.24
C ILE A 164 -10.68 1.99 -1.20
N LEU A 165 -9.82 2.46 -0.30
CA LEU A 165 -9.47 3.87 -0.16
C LEU A 165 -7.95 4.03 -0.15
N GLY A 166 -7.43 5.00 -0.91
CA GLY A 166 -6.00 5.34 -0.93
C GLY A 166 -5.73 6.63 -1.70
N VAL A 167 -4.48 7.05 -1.79
CA VAL A 167 -4.08 8.25 -2.54
C VAL A 167 -3.23 7.85 -3.74
N LEU A 168 -3.59 8.36 -4.91
CA LEU A 168 -2.79 8.28 -6.12
C LEU A 168 -1.97 9.55 -6.31
N ILE A 169 -0.66 9.40 -6.36
CA ILE A 169 0.29 10.42 -6.74
C ILE A 169 0.64 10.23 -8.21
N THR A 170 0.60 11.31 -8.98
CA THR A 170 1.14 11.38 -10.33
C THR A 170 2.03 12.63 -10.45
N PRO A 171 2.84 12.74 -11.50
CA PRO A 171 3.62 13.95 -11.76
C PRO A 171 2.81 15.23 -12.00
N TRP A 172 1.49 15.14 -12.20
CA TRP A 172 0.64 16.29 -12.53
C TRP A 172 -0.55 16.50 -11.58
N PHE A 173 -0.93 15.50 -10.79
CA PHE A 173 -1.91 15.63 -9.69
C PHE A 173 -1.64 14.66 -8.54
N MET A 174 -2.23 14.94 -7.38
CA MET A 174 -2.45 14.01 -6.29
C MET A 174 -3.95 13.91 -6.01
N ASN A 175 -4.51 12.70 -6.06
CA ASN A 175 -5.94 12.46 -5.84
C ASN A 175 -6.17 11.43 -4.73
N LEU A 176 -7.13 11.69 -3.85
CA LEU A 176 -7.75 10.67 -3.02
C LEU A 176 -8.66 9.82 -3.91
N VAL A 177 -8.53 8.49 -3.82
CA VAL A 177 -9.21 7.52 -4.67
C VAL A 177 -10.01 6.56 -3.81
N GLN A 178 -11.28 6.39 -4.16
CA GLN A 178 -12.15 5.38 -3.58
C GLN A 178 -12.70 4.46 -4.67
N ALA A 179 -12.58 3.14 -4.51
CA ALA A 179 -13.13 2.15 -5.43
C ALA A 179 -14.01 1.15 -4.68
N PRO A 180 -15.04 0.56 -5.31
CA PRO A 180 -15.77 -0.56 -4.71
C PRO A 180 -14.87 -1.79 -4.60
N LEU A 181 -15.16 -2.67 -3.64
CA LEU A 181 -14.54 -4.00 -3.62
C LEU A 181 -14.96 -4.80 -4.88
N PRO A 182 -14.15 -5.77 -5.34
CA PRO A 182 -14.44 -6.58 -6.53
C PRO A 182 -15.82 -7.27 -6.52
N GLU A 183 -16.29 -7.66 -5.34
CA GLU A 183 -17.62 -8.26 -5.10
C GLU A 183 -18.79 -7.28 -5.26
N ASP A 184 -18.54 -5.97 -5.12
CA ASP A 184 -19.52 -4.89 -5.20
C ASP A 184 -19.40 -4.04 -6.48
N VAL A 185 -18.60 -4.48 -7.46
CA VAL A 185 -18.44 -3.79 -8.76
C VAL A 185 -19.76 -3.72 -9.55
N GLY A 186 -20.79 -4.49 -9.14
CA GLY A 186 -22.16 -4.43 -9.64
C GLY A 186 -23.03 -3.29 -9.11
N GLY A 187 -22.47 -2.34 -8.35
CA GLY A 187 -23.17 -1.12 -7.92
C GLY A 187 -23.68 -0.26 -9.09
N PRO A 188 -24.45 0.81 -8.82
CA PRO A 188 -25.01 1.65 -9.89
C PRO A 188 -23.89 2.21 -10.77
N THR A 189 -23.97 1.93 -12.06
CA THR A 189 -23.04 2.46 -13.07
C THR A 189 -23.13 3.98 -13.07
N ARG A 190 -22.09 4.63 -12.54
CA ARG A 190 -21.98 6.09 -12.55
C ARG A 190 -21.42 6.58 -13.88
N VAL A 191 -21.86 7.75 -14.29
CA VAL A 191 -21.35 8.40 -15.50
C VAL A 191 -20.01 9.06 -15.16
N SER A 192 -19.01 8.86 -16.01
CA SER A 192 -17.71 9.54 -15.84
C SER A 192 -17.91 11.06 -15.79
N GLY A 193 -17.38 11.72 -14.76
CA GLY A 193 -17.59 13.15 -14.49
C GLY A 193 -18.70 13.47 -13.48
N GLU A 194 -19.55 12.50 -13.12
CA GLU A 194 -20.58 12.67 -12.09
C GLU A 194 -19.95 13.05 -10.74
N LYS A 195 -20.53 14.04 -10.04
CA LYS A 195 -20.08 14.48 -8.73
C LYS A 195 -20.83 13.71 -7.64
N VAL A 196 -20.07 13.14 -6.70
CA VAL A 196 -20.57 12.34 -5.59
C VAL A 196 -19.99 12.91 -4.30
N LEU A 197 -20.85 13.28 -3.35
CA LEU A 197 -20.40 13.74 -2.04
C LEU A 197 -20.21 12.52 -1.12
N LEU A 198 -19.01 12.38 -0.56
CA LEU A 198 -18.67 11.32 0.39
C LEU A 198 -18.33 11.92 1.74
N SER A 199 -18.92 11.36 2.80
CA SER A 199 -18.71 11.80 4.17
C SER A 199 -17.60 11.00 4.86
N PHE A 200 -16.65 11.70 5.43
CA PHE A 200 -15.59 11.16 6.27
C PHE A 200 -15.63 11.81 7.66
N PRO A 201 -14.95 11.27 8.67
CA PRO A 201 -14.89 11.89 10.00
C PRO A 201 -14.49 13.38 9.94
N SER A 202 -13.54 13.72 9.08
CA SER A 202 -13.05 15.09 8.88
C SER A 202 -13.99 16.01 8.07
N GLY A 203 -15.09 15.50 7.51
CA GLY A 203 -16.07 16.29 6.77
C GLY A 203 -16.55 15.65 5.47
N ASP A 204 -17.29 16.42 4.68
CA ASP A 204 -17.81 16.00 3.39
C ASP A 204 -16.89 16.44 2.24
N TYR A 205 -16.62 15.53 1.31
CA TYR A 205 -15.71 15.75 0.20
C TYR A 205 -16.39 15.43 -1.13
N GLU A 206 -16.21 16.29 -2.12
CA GLU A 206 -16.71 16.05 -3.46
C GLU A 206 -15.73 15.17 -4.23
N PHE A 207 -16.22 14.00 -4.65
CA PHE A 207 -15.53 13.10 -5.55
C PHE A 207 -16.14 13.19 -6.95
N THR A 208 -15.31 12.92 -7.94
CA THR A 208 -15.73 12.80 -9.34
C THR A 208 -15.63 11.35 -9.75
N ALA A 209 -16.72 10.80 -10.29
CA ALA A 209 -16.73 9.45 -10.83
C ALA A 209 -15.84 9.36 -12.05
N VAL A 210 -14.97 8.35 -12.08
CA VAL A 210 -14.10 8.04 -13.20
C VAL A 210 -14.48 6.65 -13.68
N ASN A 211 -15.06 6.62 -14.87
CA ASN A 211 -15.29 5.39 -15.62
C ASN A 211 -14.53 5.51 -16.95
N ARG A 212 -13.65 4.55 -17.22
CA ARG A 212 -12.77 4.56 -18.39
C ARG A 212 -13.12 3.33 -19.24
N ASP A 213 -13.96 3.55 -20.24
CA ASP A 213 -14.53 2.52 -21.13
C ASP A 213 -13.50 1.80 -22.03
N GLN A 214 -12.23 2.22 -22.02
CA GLN A 214 -11.20 1.59 -22.84
C GLN A 214 -10.63 0.35 -22.13
N ALA A 215 -11.19 -0.80 -22.49
CA ALA A 215 -10.59 -2.13 -22.35
C ALA A 215 -10.11 -2.48 -20.93
N GLY A 216 -11.03 -2.48 -19.96
CA GLY A 216 -11.05 -3.47 -18.87
C GLY A 216 -9.87 -3.56 -17.89
N SER A 217 -8.93 -2.60 -17.84
CA SER A 217 -7.79 -2.71 -16.89
C SER A 217 -8.07 -2.17 -15.49
N LEU A 218 -9.03 -1.24 -15.34
CA LEU A 218 -9.34 -0.60 -14.06
C LEU A 218 -10.85 -0.59 -13.82
N PRO A 219 -11.32 -1.02 -12.63
CA PRO A 219 -12.71 -0.87 -12.24
C PRO A 219 -13.06 0.61 -12.05
N PRO A 220 -14.36 0.98 -12.16
CA PRO A 220 -14.79 2.36 -11.92
C PRO A 220 -14.42 2.80 -10.51
N TYR A 221 -13.96 4.03 -10.38
CA TYR A 221 -13.55 4.60 -9.09
C TYR A 221 -13.98 6.07 -8.97
N LEU A 222 -13.96 6.57 -7.75
CA LEU A 222 -14.20 7.95 -7.39
C LEU A 222 -12.85 8.63 -7.11
N ALA A 223 -12.65 9.85 -7.59
CA ALA A 223 -11.45 10.64 -7.35
C ALA A 223 -11.77 12.02 -6.78
N CYS A 224 -11.06 12.43 -5.72
CA CYS A 224 -11.08 13.77 -5.15
C CYS A 224 -9.69 14.39 -5.27
N SER A 225 -9.56 15.54 -5.93
CA SER A 225 -8.26 16.18 -6.13
C SER A 225 -7.76 16.87 -4.87
N LEU A 226 -6.57 16.48 -4.42
CA LEU A 226 -5.88 17.07 -3.28
C LEU A 226 -4.91 18.17 -3.73
N PHE A 227 -4.09 17.86 -4.74
CA PHE A 227 -3.12 18.80 -5.29
C PHE A 227 -3.08 18.74 -6.82
N SER A 228 -3.07 19.91 -7.44
CA SER A 228 -2.81 20.11 -8.85
C SER A 228 -2.50 21.59 -9.09
N PRO A 229 -1.39 21.95 -9.77
CA PRO A 229 -0.31 21.09 -10.24
C PRO A 229 0.57 20.56 -9.09
N MET A 230 1.52 19.68 -9.38
CA MET A 230 2.39 19.03 -8.39
C MET A 230 3.76 19.72 -8.22
N PHE A 231 3.91 20.99 -8.59
CA PHE A 231 5.22 21.67 -8.60
C PHE A 231 5.79 22.00 -7.22
N ASP A 232 4.93 22.08 -6.19
CA ASP A 232 5.38 22.33 -4.80
C ASP A 232 6.08 21.11 -4.18
N PHE A 233 6.03 19.96 -4.86
CA PHE A 233 6.68 18.72 -4.45
C PHE A 233 8.01 18.57 -5.18
N THR A 234 9.10 18.73 -4.45
CA THR A 234 10.47 18.64 -5.01
C THR A 234 11.02 17.22 -5.00
N THR A 235 10.42 16.34 -4.19
CA THR A 235 10.83 14.94 -4.06
C THR A 235 9.62 14.03 -3.92
N MET A 236 9.80 12.77 -4.29
CA MET A 236 8.79 11.74 -4.08
C MET A 236 8.47 11.46 -2.61
N LEU A 237 9.47 11.55 -1.74
CA LEU A 237 9.27 11.38 -0.30
C LEU A 237 8.30 12.42 0.26
N GLN A 238 8.49 13.70 -0.08
CA GLN A 238 7.59 14.79 0.33
C GLN A 238 6.14 14.54 -0.14
N ALA A 239 5.98 14.03 -1.37
CA ALA A 239 4.67 13.70 -1.91
C ALA A 239 4.02 12.51 -1.17
N ILE A 240 4.78 11.45 -0.83
CA ILE A 240 4.25 10.36 0.01
C ILE A 240 3.83 10.87 1.38
N GLU A 241 4.71 11.58 2.09
CA GLU A 241 4.46 12.03 3.45
C GLU A 241 3.19 12.90 3.50
N THR A 242 3.00 13.74 2.49
CA THR A 242 1.78 14.55 2.33
C THR A 242 0.55 13.68 2.06
N ALA A 243 0.66 12.68 1.18
CA ALA A 243 -0.43 11.75 0.90
C ALA A 243 -0.83 10.92 2.14
N GLN A 244 0.15 10.46 2.92
CA GLN A 244 -0.07 9.76 4.19
C GLN A 244 -0.73 10.68 5.23
N ALA A 245 -0.25 11.92 5.36
CA ALA A 245 -0.86 12.92 6.24
C ALA A 245 -2.30 13.23 5.83
N ALA A 246 -2.60 13.28 4.53
CA ALA A 246 -3.97 13.46 4.03
C ALA A 246 -4.89 12.30 4.42
N LEU A 247 -4.43 11.05 4.31
CA LEU A 247 -5.20 9.87 4.73
C LEU A 247 -5.45 9.86 6.25
N VAL A 248 -4.46 10.26 7.05
CA VAL A 248 -4.61 10.39 8.51
C VAL A 248 -5.60 11.51 8.85
N GLY A 249 -5.45 12.68 8.23
CA GLY A 249 -6.32 13.83 8.45
C GLY A 249 -7.76 13.56 8.03
N LEU A 250 -7.99 12.81 6.95
CA LEU A 250 -9.33 12.40 6.52
C LEU A 250 -10.12 11.66 7.63
N MET A 251 -9.40 10.99 8.52
CA MET A 251 -9.96 10.20 9.61
C MET A 251 -10.01 10.96 10.94
N ASP A 252 -9.51 12.20 10.99
CA ASP A 252 -9.51 13.02 12.19
C ASP A 252 -10.80 13.85 12.25
N PRO A 253 -11.75 13.53 13.16
CA PRO A 253 -12.99 14.28 13.28
C PRO A 253 -12.77 15.71 13.77
N THR A 254 -11.63 16.02 14.39
CA THR A 254 -11.34 17.38 14.87
C THR A 254 -11.11 18.37 13.73
N LEU A 255 -10.78 17.87 12.54
CA LEU A 255 -10.64 18.69 11.33
C LEU A 255 -11.99 19.07 10.72
N ASN A 256 -13.08 18.41 11.12
CA ASN A 256 -14.40 18.73 10.62
C ASN A 256 -14.92 20.03 11.26
N PRO A 257 -15.24 21.07 10.47
CA PRO A 257 -15.72 22.35 11.00
C PRO A 257 -17.09 22.23 11.71
N ALA A 258 -17.85 21.17 11.41
CA ALA A 258 -19.10 20.86 12.09
C ALA A 258 -18.92 20.00 13.35
N TYR A 259 -17.70 19.53 13.64
CA TYR A 259 -17.43 18.70 14.80
C TYR A 259 -17.66 19.47 16.09
N ARG A 260 -18.53 18.91 16.94
CA ARG A 260 -18.65 19.31 18.34
C ARG A 260 -18.04 18.20 19.18
N PRO A 261 -16.98 18.48 19.96
CA PRO A 261 -16.47 17.49 20.90
C PRO A 261 -17.60 17.11 21.86
N ALA A 262 -17.75 15.82 22.14
CA ALA A 262 -18.61 15.37 23.22
C ALA A 262 -18.16 16.10 24.50
N PRO A 263 -19.08 16.64 25.32
CA PRO A 263 -18.68 17.24 26.59
C PRO A 263 -17.86 16.20 27.34
N ALA A 264 -16.64 16.57 27.73
CA ALA A 264 -15.76 15.71 28.49
C ALA A 264 -16.59 15.12 29.62
N SER A 265 -16.71 13.79 29.65
CA SER A 265 -17.34 13.12 30.77
C SER A 265 -16.51 13.54 31.98
N ASP A 266 -17.09 14.40 32.81
CA ASP A 266 -16.49 14.86 34.05
C ASP A 266 -16.23 13.59 34.85
N THR A 267 -15.00 13.08 34.75
CA THR A 267 -14.53 12.02 35.61
C THR A 267 -14.53 12.69 36.96
N ALA A 268 -15.58 12.39 37.73
CA ALA A 268 -15.86 12.94 39.02
C ALA A 268 -14.54 13.24 39.74
N VAL A 269 -14.22 14.52 39.85
CA VAL A 269 -13.17 14.99 40.76
C VAL A 269 -13.51 14.34 42.09
N PRO A 270 -12.68 13.43 42.64
CA PRO A 270 -12.99 12.86 43.94
C PRO A 270 -13.08 14.03 44.91
N ALA A 271 -14.27 14.19 45.51
CA ALA A 271 -14.58 15.27 46.43
C ALA A 271 -13.42 15.37 47.43
N ARG A 272 -12.71 16.50 47.37
CA ARG A 272 -11.57 16.78 48.22
C ARG A 272 -12.07 16.68 49.67
N ALA A 273 -11.74 15.60 50.36
CA ALA A 273 -12.15 15.38 51.74
C ALA A 273 -11.76 16.61 52.56
N GLY A 274 -12.76 17.34 53.05
CA GLY A 274 -12.55 18.50 53.89
C GLY A 274 -11.81 18.07 55.16
N ARG A 275 -10.68 18.73 55.45
CA ARG A 275 -9.85 18.50 56.66
C ARG A 275 -10.54 18.89 57.99
N ARG A 276 -11.88 18.97 58.03
CA ARG A 276 -12.68 19.38 59.19
C ARG A 276 -13.42 18.23 59.88
N ALA A 277 -13.23 16.99 59.47
CA ALA A 277 -13.86 15.80 60.08
C ALA A 277 -12.96 15.05 61.08
N LEU A 278 -12.04 15.74 61.76
CA LEU A 278 -11.08 15.11 62.70
C LEU A 278 -11.25 15.50 64.19
N LEU A 279 -12.31 16.22 64.59
CA LEU A 279 -12.45 16.71 65.97
C LEU A 279 -13.87 16.63 66.57
N THR A 280 -14.61 15.56 66.31
CA THR A 280 -15.76 15.18 67.17
C THR A 280 -15.48 13.82 67.76
N GLY A 281 -14.85 13.82 68.93
CA GLY A 281 -14.64 12.63 69.75
C GLY A 281 -15.96 12.07 70.25
N SER A 282 -16.11 10.76 70.08
CA SER A 282 -17.14 9.96 70.74
C SER A 282 -16.69 9.66 72.17
N GLN A 283 -17.46 10.11 73.17
CA GLN A 283 -17.45 9.53 74.51
C GLN A 283 -18.88 9.18 74.90
N SER A 284 -19.19 7.89 74.81
CA SER A 284 -20.32 7.24 75.48
C SER A 284 -19.93 5.79 75.79
N ALA A 285 -19.24 5.56 76.92
CA ALA A 285 -19.14 4.26 77.58
C ALA A 285 -19.87 4.42 78.93
N GLN A 286 -21.14 4.01 78.98
CA GLN A 286 -21.62 2.69 79.43
C GLN A 286 -21.60 2.52 80.96
N ASP A 287 -22.82 2.63 81.50
CA ASP A 287 -23.28 2.17 82.80
C ASP A 287 -22.66 0.85 83.22
N THR A 288 -22.11 0.80 84.43
CA THR A 288 -21.80 -0.43 85.15
C THR A 288 -22.75 -0.53 86.33
N ALA A 289 -23.77 -1.37 86.18
CA ALA A 289 -24.55 -1.90 87.28
C ALA A 289 -24.58 -3.42 87.14
N ARG A 290 -23.65 -4.12 87.80
CA ARG A 290 -23.90 -5.23 88.73
C ARG A 290 -22.59 -5.79 89.28
#